data_AF-A0A345DB76-F1
#
_entry.id   AF-A0A345DB76-F1
#
_cell.length_a   1.000
_cell.length_b   1.000
_cell.length_c   1.000
_cell.angle_alpha   90.00
_cell.angle_beta   90.00
_cell.angle_gamma   90.00
#
_symmetry.space_group_name_H-M   'P 1'
#
loop_
_entity.id
_entity.type
_entity.pdbx_description
1 polymer ?
#
loop_
_entity_poly.entity_id
_entity_poly.type
_entity_poly.pdbx_seq_one_letter_code
_entity_poly.pdbx_strand_id
1 'polypeptide(L)'
;MLIAYSISMSTYRIPPSLSWLIRNRRVITGRIKLAADEKSKLEIHLQKANLFIHQHELISQQIEVLKKDLAAIDRSISLHEIPIDLTQLGDLRPHKNPYLFKRGVLTQSIFSAFSFRSKVWLSTTEVAVYVKSITRININDENFINLRDVVRNRLIGLAYQGKIDRINSGKLHKEGFWRQKPSFRVGITYSAIPLEDDYLASNPEKTLTSPK
;
A
#
# COMPACT_ATOMS: atom_id res chain seq x y z
N MET A 1 -44.65 -32.58 2.36
CA MET A 1 -44.65 -34.06 2.49
C MET A 1 -43.35 -34.48 3.15
N LEU A 2 -43.38 -34.78 4.45
CA LEU A 2 -42.23 -35.30 5.21
C LEU A 2 -42.56 -36.75 5.57
N ILE A 3 -41.79 -37.69 5.02
CA ILE A 3 -41.95 -39.11 5.32
C ILE A 3 -41.15 -39.42 6.58
N ALA A 4 -41.86 -39.54 7.71
CA ALA A 4 -41.31 -40.03 8.96
C ALA A 4 -41.20 -41.57 8.89
N TYR A 5 -39.99 -42.09 8.76
CA TYR A 5 -39.73 -43.53 8.90
C TYR A 5 -39.68 -43.88 10.39
N SER A 6 -40.74 -44.54 10.90
CA SER A 6 -40.69 -45.24 12.19
C SER A 6 -40.03 -46.60 11.99
N ILE A 7 -38.79 -46.74 12.46
CA ILE A 7 -38.11 -48.04 12.48
C ILE A 7 -38.57 -48.76 13.74
N SER A 8 -39.41 -49.78 13.55
CA SER A 8 -39.75 -50.82 14.54
C SER A 8 -38.46 -51.46 15.07
N MET A 9 -38.12 -51.21 16.34
CA MET A 9 -36.99 -51.85 17.01
C MET A 9 -37.39 -53.27 17.45
N SER A 10 -37.12 -54.24 16.59
CA SER A 10 -36.95 -55.63 17.02
C SER A 10 -35.71 -55.71 17.92
N THR A 11 -35.88 -56.24 19.13
CA THR A 11 -34.83 -56.44 20.14
C THR A 11 -33.89 -57.59 19.75
N TYR A 12 -33.21 -57.48 18.60
CA TYR A 12 -32.16 -58.41 18.24
C TYR A 12 -30.94 -58.19 19.14
N ARG A 13 -30.63 -59.17 20.01
CA ARG A 13 -29.36 -59.20 20.74
C ARG A 13 -28.22 -59.28 19.74
N ILE A 14 -27.43 -58.20 19.65
CA ILE A 14 -26.20 -58.18 18.87
C ILE A 14 -25.19 -59.14 19.51
N PRO A 15 -24.64 -60.12 18.77
CA PRO A 15 -23.61 -61.01 19.30
C PRO A 15 -22.38 -60.21 19.78
N PRO A 16 -21.69 -60.63 20.85
CA PRO A 16 -20.52 -59.93 21.38
C PRO A 16 -19.41 -59.66 20.36
N SER A 17 -19.20 -60.59 19.41
CA SER A 17 -18.24 -60.45 18.31
C SER A 17 -18.58 -59.30 17.35
N LEU A 18 -19.86 -59.12 17.01
CA LEU A 18 -20.31 -58.04 16.15
C LEU A 18 -20.20 -56.68 16.86
N SER A 19 -20.53 -56.62 18.15
CA SER A 19 -20.31 -55.43 18.98
C SER A 19 -18.83 -55.00 19.02
N TRP A 20 -17.91 -55.97 19.14
CA TRP A 20 -16.47 -55.72 19.08
C TRP A 20 -16.04 -55.16 17.72
N LEU A 21 -16.51 -55.73 16.61
CA LEU A 21 -16.23 -55.24 15.26
C LEU A 21 -16.73 -53.80 15.05
N ILE A 22 -17.95 -53.50 15.51
CA ILE A 22 -18.52 -52.14 15.43
C ILE A 22 -17.66 -51.14 16.22
N ARG A 23 -17.24 -51.49 17.44
CA ARG A 23 -16.35 -50.66 18.26
C ARG A 23 -15.02 -50.43 17.54
N ASN A 24 -14.38 -51.48 17.04
CA ASN A 24 -13.10 -51.37 16.34
C ASN A 24 -13.20 -50.55 15.06
N ARG A 25 -14.27 -50.72 14.28
CA ARG A 25 -14.54 -49.87 13.13
C ARG A 25 -14.58 -48.40 13.53
N ARG A 26 -15.31 -48.04 14.60
CA ARG A 26 -15.37 -46.66 15.11
C ARG A 26 -13.99 -46.14 15.52
N VAL A 27 -13.19 -46.95 16.22
CA VAL A 27 -11.82 -46.60 16.62
C VAL A 27 -10.94 -46.34 15.40
N ILE A 28 -10.94 -47.24 14.41
CA ILE A 28 -10.16 -47.10 13.18
C ILE A 28 -10.62 -45.88 12.39
N THR A 29 -11.94 -45.66 12.24
CA THR A 29 -12.48 -44.46 11.58
C THR A 29 -12.03 -43.18 12.30
N GLY A 30 -12.00 -43.17 13.64
CA GLY A 30 -11.49 -42.04 14.41
C GLY A 30 -10.01 -41.78 14.15
N ARG A 31 -9.18 -42.82 14.11
CA ARG A 31 -7.75 -42.72 13.78
C ARG A 31 -7.50 -42.20 12.36
N ILE A 32 -8.28 -42.66 11.38
CA ILE A 32 -8.21 -42.16 10.00
C ILE A 32 -8.52 -40.68 9.93
N LYS A 33 -9.56 -40.22 10.65
CA LYS A 33 -9.92 -38.80 10.72
C LYS A 33 -8.79 -37.96 11.32
N LEU A 34 -8.22 -38.39 12.46
CA LEU A 34 -7.10 -37.70 13.09
C LEU A 34 -5.89 -37.59 12.14
N ALA A 35 -5.52 -38.69 11.47
CA ALA A 35 -4.42 -38.68 10.52
C ALA A 35 -4.69 -37.77 9.30
N ALA A 36 -5.94 -37.72 8.82
CA ALA A 36 -6.33 -36.81 7.75
C ALA A 36 -6.26 -35.34 8.18
N ASP A 37 -6.67 -35.03 9.41
CA ASP A 37 -6.58 -33.68 9.97
C ASP A 37 -5.11 -33.26 10.17
N GLU A 38 -4.25 -34.16 10.64
CA GLU A 38 -2.79 -33.91 10.73
C GLU A 38 -2.17 -33.67 9.35
N LYS A 39 -2.53 -34.50 8.36
CA LYS A 39 -2.06 -34.34 6.98
C LYS A 39 -2.45 -32.97 6.40
N SER A 40 -3.71 -32.55 6.55
CA SER A 40 -4.16 -31.26 6.04
C SER A 40 -3.44 -30.07 6.70
N LYS A 41 -3.15 -30.15 8.01
CA LYS A 41 -2.32 -29.14 8.70
C LYS A 41 -0.91 -29.09 8.11
N LEU A 42 -0.27 -30.24 7.89
CA LEU A 42 1.06 -30.31 7.29
C LEU A 42 1.09 -29.75 5.87
N GLU A 43 0.07 -30.00 5.06
CA GLU A 43 -0.05 -29.44 3.70
C GLU A 43 -0.11 -27.90 3.73
N ILE A 44 -0.84 -27.30 4.67
CA ILE A 44 -0.87 -25.85 4.85
C ILE A 44 0.51 -25.31 5.23
N HIS A 45 1.25 -26.01 6.10
CA HIS A 45 2.61 -25.61 6.47
C HIS A 45 3.58 -25.70 5.29
N LEU A 46 3.49 -26.76 4.48
CA LEU A 46 4.30 -26.90 3.27
C LEU A 46 3.98 -25.81 2.24
N GLN A 47 2.70 -25.48 2.03
CA GLN A 47 2.31 -24.38 1.15
C GLN A 47 2.92 -23.04 1.61
N LYS A 48 2.87 -22.75 2.91
CA LYS A 48 3.50 -21.54 3.47
C LYS A 48 5.02 -21.55 3.27
N ALA A 49 5.68 -22.68 3.52
CA ALA A 49 7.12 -22.82 3.31
C ALA A 49 7.51 -22.57 1.85
N ASN A 50 6.75 -23.11 0.89
CA ASN A 50 6.97 -22.88 -0.54
C ASN A 50 6.79 -21.41 -0.92
N LEU A 51 5.81 -20.71 -0.35
CA LEU A 51 5.66 -19.27 -0.56
C LEU A 51 6.88 -18.48 -0.07
N PHE A 52 7.43 -18.84 1.09
CA PHE A 52 8.65 -18.20 1.59
C PHE A 52 9.87 -18.48 0.73
N ILE A 53 10.04 -19.72 0.25
CA ILE A 53 11.12 -20.08 -0.68
C ILE A 53 11.00 -19.25 -1.96
N HIS A 54 9.81 -19.15 -2.52
CA HIS A 54 9.58 -18.37 -3.73
C HIS A 54 9.86 -16.87 -3.52
N GLN A 55 9.41 -16.29 -2.41
CA GLN A 55 9.74 -14.90 -2.06
C GLN A 55 11.25 -14.69 -1.92
N HIS A 56 11.94 -15.63 -1.29
CA HIS A 56 13.39 -15.59 -1.15
C HIS A 56 14.10 -15.63 -2.51
N GLU A 57 13.65 -16.49 -3.43
CA GLU A 57 14.17 -16.55 -4.80
C GLU A 57 13.96 -15.22 -5.55
N LEU A 58 12.77 -14.62 -5.47
CA LEU A 58 12.48 -13.34 -6.11
C LEU A 58 13.38 -12.22 -5.57
N ILE A 59 13.54 -12.13 -4.25
CA ILE A 59 14.43 -11.13 -3.63
C ILE A 59 15.88 -11.36 -4.05
N SER A 60 16.31 -12.63 -4.10
CA SER A 60 17.68 -12.99 -4.53
C SER A 60 17.94 -12.58 -5.97
N GLN A 61 16.97 -12.84 -6.87
CA GLN A 61 17.05 -12.40 -8.27
C GLN A 61 17.10 -10.87 -8.38
N GLN A 62 16.28 -10.15 -7.61
CA GLN A 62 16.28 -8.69 -7.59
C GLN A 62 17.63 -8.13 -7.11
N ILE A 63 18.23 -8.72 -6.08
CA ILE A 63 19.57 -8.34 -5.61
C ILE A 63 20.61 -8.55 -6.71
N GLU A 64 20.58 -9.67 -7.43
CA GLU A 64 21.52 -9.95 -8.51
C GLU A 64 21.36 -8.99 -9.70
N VAL A 65 20.13 -8.59 -10.03
CA VAL A 65 19.88 -7.53 -11.03
C VAL A 65 20.47 -6.21 -10.56
N LEU A 66 20.18 -5.77 -9.34
CA LEU A 66 20.70 -4.51 -8.80
C LEU A 66 22.23 -4.48 -8.73
N LYS A 67 22.89 -5.61 -8.40
CA LYS A 67 24.35 -5.72 -8.45
C LYS A 67 24.90 -5.58 -9.86
N LYS A 68 24.24 -6.17 -10.86
CA LYS A 68 24.65 -6.03 -12.27
C LYS A 68 24.49 -4.60 -12.75
N ASP A 69 23.37 -3.95 -12.40
CA ASP A 69 23.11 -2.55 -12.72
C ASP A 69 24.15 -1.63 -12.05
N LEU A 70 24.45 -1.86 -10.77
CA LEU A 70 25.48 -1.13 -10.03
C LEU A 70 26.85 -1.28 -10.70
N ALA A 71 27.26 -2.51 -11.05
CA ALA A 71 28.52 -2.76 -11.74
C ALA A 71 28.59 -2.09 -13.12
N ALA A 72 27.46 -1.99 -13.84
CA ALA A 72 27.38 -1.28 -15.12
C ALA A 72 27.52 0.24 -14.94
N ILE A 73 26.91 0.80 -13.89
CA ILE A 73 27.05 2.21 -13.52
C ILE A 73 28.51 2.51 -13.13
N ASP A 74 29.13 1.68 -12.28
CA ASP A 74 30.52 1.87 -11.84
C ASP A 74 31.48 1.88 -13.02
N ARG A 75 31.30 0.97 -13.98
CA ARG A 75 32.06 0.96 -15.24
C ARG A 75 31.85 2.26 -16.03
N SER A 76 30.60 2.70 -16.15
CA SER A 76 30.27 3.93 -16.87
C SER A 76 30.92 5.16 -16.21
N ILE A 77 30.95 5.23 -14.88
CA ILE A 77 31.63 6.30 -14.14
C ILE A 77 33.14 6.24 -14.37
N SER A 78 33.73 5.04 -14.38
CA SER A 78 35.18 4.88 -14.60
C SER A 78 35.67 5.35 -15.98
N LEU A 79 34.77 5.45 -16.96
CA LEU A 79 35.08 5.98 -18.30
C LEU A 79 35.05 7.51 -18.36
N HIS A 80 34.61 8.18 -17.30
CA HIS A 80 34.52 9.64 -17.25
C HIS A 80 35.90 10.27 -16.97
N GLU A 81 36.19 11.41 -17.59
CA GLU A 81 37.50 12.09 -17.48
C GLU A 81 37.84 12.57 -16.06
N ILE A 82 36.80 12.82 -15.25
CA ILE A 82 36.94 13.23 -13.85
C ILE A 82 37.08 11.97 -12.98
N PRO A 83 38.22 11.76 -12.31
CA PRO A 83 38.38 10.61 -11.42
C PRO A 83 37.49 10.78 -10.18
N ILE A 84 36.59 9.83 -9.97
CA ILE A 84 35.71 9.78 -8.80
C ILE A 84 36.05 8.52 -8.01
N ASP A 85 36.38 8.67 -6.73
CA ASP A 85 36.55 7.54 -5.82
C ASP A 85 35.19 7.03 -5.34
N LEU A 86 34.74 5.93 -5.94
CA LEU A 86 33.45 5.31 -5.62
C LEU A 86 33.39 4.76 -4.19
N THR A 87 34.54 4.47 -3.55
CA THR A 87 34.57 3.93 -2.18
C THR A 87 34.16 4.96 -1.13
N GLN A 88 34.23 6.25 -1.46
CA GLN A 88 33.82 7.35 -0.60
C GLN A 88 32.33 7.71 -0.74
N LEU A 89 31.65 7.16 -1.75
CA LEU A 89 30.22 7.35 -1.92
C LEU A 89 29.47 6.44 -0.95
N GLY A 90 28.95 7.02 0.14
CA GLY A 90 28.11 6.28 1.08
C GLY A 90 26.75 5.91 0.50
N ASP A 91 26.15 4.84 1.03
CA ASP A 91 24.82 4.39 0.61
C ASP A 91 23.73 5.44 0.91
N LEU A 92 22.99 5.83 -0.12
CA LEU A 92 21.77 6.63 0.05
C LEU A 92 20.60 5.69 0.33
N ARG A 93 19.93 5.91 1.48
CA ARG A 93 18.71 5.16 1.80
C ARG A 93 17.58 5.61 0.87
N PRO A 94 16.96 4.70 0.11
CA PRO A 94 15.75 5.04 -0.63
C PRO A 94 14.64 5.40 0.36
N HIS A 95 13.73 6.27 -0.08
CA HIS A 95 12.55 6.60 0.70
C HIS A 95 11.69 5.34 0.86
N LYS A 96 11.42 4.93 2.11
CA LYS A 96 10.57 3.76 2.40
C LYS A 96 9.15 3.91 1.88
N ASN A 97 8.67 5.14 1.79
CA ASN A 97 7.35 5.44 1.26
C ASN A 97 7.51 6.12 -0.10
N PRO A 98 6.82 5.63 -1.15
CA PRO A 98 6.79 6.32 -2.42
C PRO A 98 6.22 7.73 -2.21
N TYR A 99 6.79 8.70 -2.91
CA TYR A 99 6.29 10.05 -2.89
C TYR A 99 4.83 10.07 -3.37
N LEU A 100 3.93 10.67 -2.58
CA LEU A 100 2.53 10.85 -2.98
C LEU A 100 2.40 11.68 -4.28
N PHE A 101 3.41 12.49 -4.61
CA PHE A 101 3.39 13.39 -5.76
C PHE A 101 4.72 13.32 -6.52
N LYS A 102 4.66 13.34 -7.86
CA LYS A 102 5.82 13.64 -8.71
C LYS A 102 6.39 15.03 -8.35
N ARG A 103 7.68 15.24 -8.61
CA ARG A 103 8.37 16.51 -8.33
C ARG A 103 7.61 17.68 -8.94
N GLY A 104 7.27 18.68 -8.12
CA GLY A 104 6.60 19.90 -8.57
C GLY A 104 5.07 19.84 -8.65
N VAL A 105 4.47 18.67 -8.87
CA VAL A 105 3.00 18.50 -9.04
C VAL A 105 2.23 19.09 -7.86
N LEU A 106 2.60 18.75 -6.63
CA LEU A 106 1.96 19.29 -5.43
C LEU A 106 1.95 20.82 -5.41
N THR A 107 3.04 21.45 -5.84
CA THR A 107 3.15 22.93 -5.83
C THR A 107 2.24 23.54 -6.90
N GLN A 108 2.21 22.94 -8.09
CA GLN A 108 1.32 23.37 -9.16
C GLN A 108 -0.14 23.23 -8.75
N SER A 109 -0.54 22.08 -8.20
CA SER A 109 -1.92 21.85 -7.73
C SER A 109 -2.34 22.81 -6.64
N ILE A 110 -1.44 23.17 -5.71
CA ILE A 110 -1.70 24.20 -4.69
C ILE A 110 -1.96 25.57 -5.33
N PHE A 111 -1.15 25.99 -6.31
CA PHE A 111 -1.38 27.26 -6.99
C PHE A 111 -2.61 27.25 -7.89
N SER A 112 -2.96 26.11 -8.49
CA SER A 112 -4.22 25.94 -9.20
C SER A 112 -5.42 26.13 -8.26
N ALA A 113 -5.34 25.64 -7.02
CA ALA A 113 -6.39 25.85 -6.01
C ALA A 113 -6.61 27.34 -5.72
N PHE A 114 -5.52 28.12 -5.57
CA PHE A 114 -5.62 29.56 -5.36
C PHE A 114 -6.06 30.33 -6.60
N SER A 115 -5.66 29.87 -7.80
CA SER A 115 -6.05 30.51 -9.06
C SER A 115 -7.56 30.40 -9.30
N PHE A 116 -8.15 29.25 -8.99
CA PHE A 116 -9.60 29.03 -9.10
C PHE A 116 -10.41 29.93 -8.14
N ARG A 117 -9.87 30.23 -6.94
CA ARG A 117 -10.50 31.09 -5.94
C ARG A 117 -9.64 32.32 -5.64
N SER A 118 -9.29 33.06 -6.69
CA SER A 118 -8.39 34.22 -6.54
C SER A 118 -8.92 35.20 -5.48
N LYS A 119 -8.02 35.67 -4.59
CA LYS A 119 -8.28 36.60 -3.47
C LYS A 119 -9.02 36.02 -2.25
N VAL A 120 -9.44 34.76 -2.26
CA VAL A 120 -10.09 34.11 -1.10
C VAL A 120 -9.04 33.44 -0.20
N TRP A 121 -9.27 33.50 1.11
CA TRP A 121 -8.51 32.72 2.09
C TRP A 121 -9.01 31.28 2.07
N LEU A 122 -8.14 30.32 1.77
CA LEU A 122 -8.46 28.90 1.76
C LEU A 122 -7.87 28.21 2.98
N SER A 123 -8.64 27.30 3.58
CA SER A 123 -8.14 26.46 4.65
C SER A 123 -7.18 25.39 4.10
N THR A 124 -6.27 24.88 4.94
CA THR A 124 -5.41 23.73 4.57
C THR A 124 -6.24 22.56 4.06
N THR A 125 -7.41 22.32 4.67
CA THR A 125 -8.32 21.22 4.30
C THR A 125 -8.91 21.45 2.92
N GLU A 126 -9.39 22.66 2.62
CA GLU A 126 -9.91 22.99 1.28
C GLU A 126 -8.84 22.83 0.20
N VAL A 127 -7.61 23.27 0.46
CA VAL A 127 -6.48 23.08 -0.47
C VAL A 127 -6.19 21.59 -0.66
N ALA A 128 -6.18 20.80 0.42
CA ALA A 128 -5.95 19.36 0.33
C ALA A 128 -7.05 18.62 -0.46
N VAL A 129 -8.32 18.99 -0.27
CA VAL A 129 -9.45 18.44 -1.03
C VAL A 129 -9.29 18.78 -2.52
N TYR A 130 -8.94 20.02 -2.85
CA TYR A 130 -8.70 20.43 -4.23
C TYR A 130 -7.51 19.70 -4.86
N VAL A 131 -6.41 19.55 -4.12
CA VAL A 131 -5.23 18.80 -4.59
C VAL A 131 -5.63 17.34 -4.85
N LYS A 132 -6.39 16.70 -3.96
CA LYS A 132 -6.91 15.33 -4.16
C LYS A 132 -7.75 15.24 -5.44
N SER A 133 -8.66 16.19 -5.66
CA SER A 133 -9.57 16.15 -6.82
C SER A 133 -8.84 16.36 -8.15
N ILE A 134 -7.89 17.30 -8.23
CA ILE A 134 -7.17 17.60 -9.49
C ILE A 134 -6.12 16.54 -9.82
N THR A 135 -5.48 15.94 -8.82
CA THR A 135 -4.48 14.88 -9.03
C THR A 135 -5.08 13.48 -9.17
N ARG A 136 -6.39 13.32 -8.91
CA ARG A 136 -7.13 12.05 -8.97
C ARG A 136 -6.49 10.91 -8.14
N ILE A 137 -5.72 11.24 -7.11
CA ILE A 137 -5.10 10.22 -6.26
C ILE A 137 -6.18 9.54 -5.42
N ASN A 138 -6.27 8.21 -5.54
CA ASN A 138 -7.18 7.40 -4.75
C ASN A 138 -6.65 7.23 -3.32
N ILE A 139 -7.04 8.14 -2.43
CA ILE A 139 -6.64 8.18 -1.02
C ILE A 139 -7.88 7.92 -0.17
N ASN A 140 -7.84 6.89 0.70
CA ASN A 140 -8.86 6.63 1.71
C ASN A 140 -8.88 7.74 2.78
N ASP A 141 -9.93 7.78 3.61
CA ASP A 141 -10.08 8.86 4.59
C ASP A 141 -8.97 8.86 5.66
N GLU A 142 -8.43 7.68 6.00
CA GLU A 142 -7.30 7.55 6.94
C GLU A 142 -6.03 8.20 6.40
N ASN A 143 -5.71 7.98 5.12
CA ASN A 143 -4.53 8.56 4.47
C ASN A 143 -4.73 10.02 4.06
N PHE A 144 -5.96 10.55 4.11
CA PHE A 144 -6.23 11.96 3.87
C PHE A 144 -5.54 12.86 4.90
N ILE A 145 -5.35 12.37 6.13
CA ILE A 145 -4.59 13.07 7.17
C ILE A 145 -3.15 13.30 6.72
N ASN A 146 -2.49 12.26 6.19
CA ASN A 146 -1.13 12.34 5.66
C ASN A 146 -1.03 13.31 4.48
N LEU A 147 -2.01 13.27 3.56
CA LEU A 147 -2.08 14.24 2.47
C LEU A 147 -2.16 15.67 3.01
N ARG A 148 -3.06 15.92 3.95
CA ARG A 148 -3.27 17.24 4.54
C ARG A 148 -2.00 17.75 5.21
N ASP A 149 -1.26 16.90 5.90
CA ASP A 149 0.01 17.27 6.55
C ASP A 149 1.11 17.59 5.53
N VAL A 150 1.20 16.83 4.44
CA VAL A 150 2.11 17.12 3.31
C VAL A 150 1.77 18.47 2.67
N VAL A 151 0.49 18.73 2.40
CA VAL A 151 0.01 20.02 1.87
C VAL A 151 0.33 21.15 2.84
N ARG A 152 0.07 20.96 4.14
CA ARG A 152 0.38 21.95 5.18
C ARG A 152 1.85 22.32 5.21
N ASN A 153 2.73 21.33 5.28
CA ASN A 153 4.17 21.54 5.32
C ASN A 153 4.66 22.26 4.07
N ARG A 154 4.08 21.94 2.90
CA ARG A 154 4.39 22.64 1.66
C ARG A 154 3.92 24.09 1.69
N LEU A 155 2.71 24.37 2.16
CA LEU A 155 2.17 25.74 2.31
C LEU A 155 3.04 26.57 3.26
N ILE A 156 3.47 25.99 4.39
CA ILE A 156 4.41 26.64 5.32
C ILE A 156 5.70 27.03 4.57
N GLY A 157 6.29 26.10 3.82
CA GLY A 157 7.48 26.38 3.01
C GLY A 157 7.27 27.49 1.97
N LEU A 158 6.11 27.51 1.29
CA LEU A 158 5.76 28.55 0.32
C LEU A 158 5.54 29.92 0.98
N ALA A 159 5.01 29.94 2.20
CA ALA A 159 4.85 31.17 2.98
C ALA A 159 6.21 31.73 3.42
N TYR A 160 7.13 30.87 3.89
CA TYR A 160 8.52 31.27 4.18
C TYR A 160 9.24 31.81 2.95
N GLN A 161 8.96 31.26 1.76
CA GLN A 161 9.47 31.78 0.48
C GLN A 161 8.80 33.08 0.03
N GLY A 162 7.81 33.59 0.77
CA GLY A 162 7.09 34.81 0.45
C GLY A 162 6.12 34.70 -0.72
N LYS A 163 5.76 33.50 -1.18
CA LYS A 163 4.86 33.28 -2.34
C LYS A 163 3.38 33.31 -1.97
N ILE A 164 3.05 32.98 -0.73
CA ILE A 164 1.69 32.98 -0.19
C ILE A 164 1.66 33.70 1.16
N ASP A 165 0.50 34.26 1.50
CA ASP A 165 0.19 34.80 2.82
C ASP A 165 -0.42 33.71 3.70
N ARG A 166 -0.17 33.82 5.00
CA ARG A 166 -0.74 32.97 6.03
C ARG A 166 -1.40 33.82 7.10
N ILE A 167 -2.66 33.55 7.43
CA ILE A 167 -3.27 34.00 8.67
C ILE A 167 -3.09 32.89 9.70
N ASN A 168 -2.44 33.21 10.82
CA ASN A 168 -2.39 32.32 11.95
C ASN A 168 -3.76 32.34 12.64
N SER A 169 -4.52 31.26 12.53
CA SER A 169 -5.47 30.93 13.61
C SER A 169 -4.64 30.61 14.85
N GLY A 170 -5.06 31.06 16.03
CA GLY A 170 -4.28 31.00 17.27
C GLY A 170 -3.70 29.62 17.65
N LYS A 171 -2.88 29.59 18.71
CA LYS A 171 -2.04 28.46 19.18
C LYS A 171 -2.73 27.08 19.26
N LEU A 172 -4.06 26.99 19.23
CA LEU A 172 -4.82 25.75 19.39
C LEU A 172 -5.37 25.13 18.09
N HIS A 173 -5.34 25.81 16.94
CA HIS A 173 -5.96 25.28 15.72
C HIS A 173 -4.95 24.64 14.76
N LYS A 174 -5.21 23.39 14.37
CA LYS A 174 -4.42 22.65 13.36
C LYS A 174 -4.67 23.15 11.93
N GLU A 175 -5.61 24.04 11.72
CA GLU A 175 -5.99 24.54 10.41
C GLU A 175 -5.33 25.89 10.14
N GLY A 176 -4.70 26.06 8.98
CA GLY A 176 -4.16 27.36 8.56
C GLY A 176 -5.02 27.94 7.45
N PHE A 177 -5.13 29.26 7.38
CA PHE A 177 -5.75 29.96 6.26
C PHE A 177 -4.68 30.60 5.39
N TRP A 178 -4.80 30.40 4.09
CA TRP A 178 -3.75 30.68 3.11
C TRP A 178 -4.32 31.45 1.94
N ARG A 179 -3.53 32.34 1.36
CA ARG A 179 -3.90 33.08 0.15
C ARG A 179 -2.66 33.32 -0.69
N GLN A 180 -2.80 33.27 -2.01
CA GLN A 180 -1.71 33.67 -2.90
C GLN A 180 -1.43 35.17 -2.79
N LYS A 181 -0.14 35.56 -2.73
CA LYS A 181 0.22 36.99 -2.72
C LYS A 181 -0.08 37.63 -4.07
N PRO A 182 -0.61 38.88 -4.10
CA PRO A 182 -0.90 39.58 -5.35
C PRO A 182 0.35 39.82 -6.23
N SER A 183 1.51 40.02 -5.58
CA SER A 183 2.79 40.26 -6.25
C SER A 183 3.38 39.01 -6.91
N PHE A 184 2.91 37.83 -6.53
CA PHE A 184 3.38 36.57 -7.07
C PHE A 184 2.35 36.00 -8.05
N ARG A 185 2.48 36.34 -9.33
CA ARG A 185 1.76 35.65 -10.40
C ARG A 185 2.57 34.44 -10.83
N VAL A 186 2.05 33.26 -10.58
CA VAL A 186 2.55 32.07 -11.26
C VAL A 186 2.18 32.24 -12.73
N GLY A 187 3.17 32.30 -13.61
CA GLY A 187 2.96 32.10 -15.04
C GLY A 187 2.53 30.66 -15.25
N ILE A 188 1.27 30.34 -14.96
CA ILE A 188 0.70 29.03 -15.27
C ILE A 188 0.44 29.04 -16.76
N THR A 189 1.44 28.62 -17.55
CA THR A 189 1.13 28.05 -18.86
C THR A 189 0.37 26.76 -18.56
N TYR A 190 -0.92 26.73 -18.92
CA TYR A 190 -1.74 25.53 -18.96
C TYR A 190 -1.18 24.59 -20.05
N SER A 191 0.02 24.04 -19.84
CA SER A 191 0.36 22.78 -20.47
C SER A 191 -0.47 21.76 -19.71
N ALA A 192 -1.45 21.18 -20.40
CA ALA A 192 -2.28 20.11 -19.89
C ALA A 192 -1.38 19.13 -19.12
N ILE A 193 -1.69 18.89 -17.84
CA ILE A 193 -1.09 17.78 -17.10
C ILE A 193 -1.32 16.56 -18.00
N PRO A 194 -0.26 15.88 -18.49
CA PRO A 194 -0.45 14.74 -19.36
C PRO A 194 -1.33 13.73 -18.63
N LEU A 195 -2.48 13.44 -19.23
CA LEU A 195 -3.35 12.32 -18.89
C LEU A 195 -2.60 11.04 -19.26
N GLU A 196 -1.58 10.69 -18.49
CA GLU A 196 -1.05 9.33 -18.54
C GLU A 196 -1.87 8.50 -17.56
N ASP A 197 -2.71 7.64 -18.11
CA ASP A 197 -3.56 6.65 -17.43
C ASP A 197 -2.75 5.55 -16.69
N ASP A 198 -1.44 5.70 -16.57
CA ASP A 198 -0.53 4.68 -16.04
C ASP A 198 -0.51 4.58 -14.50
N TYR A 199 -1.33 5.34 -13.79
CA TYR A 199 -1.39 5.30 -12.32
C TYR A 199 -2.16 4.11 -11.72
N LEU A 200 -2.64 3.17 -12.53
CA LEU A 200 -3.26 1.93 -12.05
C LEU A 200 -2.30 0.73 -11.95
N ALA A 201 -1.03 0.85 -12.32
CA ALA A 201 -0.09 -0.28 -12.34
C ALA A 201 0.95 -0.25 -11.20
N SER A 202 0.51 -0.27 -9.93
CA SER A 202 1.31 -0.86 -8.84
C SER A 202 0.52 -0.95 -7.54
N ASN A 203 -0.47 -1.83 -7.49
CA ASN A 203 -0.94 -2.37 -6.21
C ASN A 203 -1.32 -3.84 -6.42
N PRO A 204 -0.36 -4.78 -6.44
CA PRO A 204 -0.70 -6.19 -6.38
C PRO A 204 -1.17 -6.53 -4.97
N GLU A 205 -2.47 -6.81 -4.89
CA GLU A 205 -3.09 -7.83 -4.02
C GLU A 205 -3.05 -7.63 -2.48
N LYS A 206 -4.20 -7.17 -1.95
CA LYS A 206 -4.76 -7.68 -0.70
C LYS A 206 -6.16 -8.25 -0.94
N THR A 207 -6.22 -9.40 -1.61
CA THR A 207 -7.38 -10.30 -1.56
C THR A 207 -7.12 -11.36 -0.49
N LEU A 208 -7.42 -11.00 0.76
CA LEU A 208 -7.67 -11.96 1.83
C LEU A 208 -9.06 -12.56 1.61
N THR A 209 -9.14 -13.64 0.84
CA THR A 209 -10.29 -14.55 0.88
C THR A 209 -10.16 -15.44 2.11
N SER A 210 -10.98 -15.19 3.12
CA SER A 210 -11.19 -16.11 4.25
C SER A 210 -11.91 -17.38 3.78
N PRO A 211 -11.51 -18.59 4.23
CA PRO A 211 -12.28 -19.80 3.97
C PRO A 211 -13.46 -19.91 4.94
N LYS A 212 -14.59 -20.39 4.42
CA LYS A 212 -15.69 -20.99 5.17
C LYS A 212 -15.38 -22.44 5.47
#